data_AF-A0A2T5GVK3-F1
#
_entry.id   AF-A0A2T5GVK3-F1
#
_cell.length_a   1.000
_cell.length_b   1.000
_cell.length_c   1.000
_cell.angle_alpha   90.00
_cell.angle_beta   90.00
_cell.angle_gamma   90.00
#
_symmetry.space_group_name_H-M   'P 1'
#
loop_
_entity.id
_entity.type
_entity.pdbx_description
1 polymer ?
#
loop_
_entity_poly.entity_id
_entity_poly.type
_entity_poly.pdbx_seq_one_letter_code
_entity_poly.pdbx_strand_id
1 'polypeptide(L)'
;MKAELHEGFLRGANLQATFVDSLFLSPKTKLYKIGLFVAEAAGIPPMPEGWAATVYDSQLTSAQRDGAATYFHSVFLGLDIPENNAQRVKQFWQKTRDYINSAPVDQERRVDLYNSLYSYLKVDQTPTIQVGQFADRFLEPELRDEYREHMARERFPIRAIGKDLSEIAGSLRLRRFRFPNSIQLSGPPEAIRELVDVSEVEGDDGARWTQITVRGMIQSQD
;
A
#
# COMPACT_ATOMS: atom_id res chain seq x y z
N MET A 1 -22.43 16.72 -9.49
CA MET A 1 -23.39 16.60 -10.60
C MET A 1 -24.52 15.72 -10.09
N LYS A 2 -25.71 16.26 -9.83
CA LYS A 2 -26.87 15.45 -9.46
C LYS A 2 -27.27 14.61 -10.68
N ALA A 3 -27.70 13.37 -10.45
CA ALA A 3 -28.28 12.54 -11.50
C ALA A 3 -29.72 13.02 -11.75
N GLU A 4 -29.87 14.13 -12.45
CA GLU A 4 -31.18 14.61 -12.90
C GLU A 4 -31.54 13.88 -14.19
N LEU A 5 -32.83 13.57 -14.38
CA LEU A 5 -33.32 13.02 -15.64
C LEU A 5 -33.26 14.11 -16.70
N HIS A 6 -32.72 13.78 -17.87
CA HIS A 6 -32.61 14.71 -18.97
C HIS A 6 -33.62 14.35 -20.06
N GLU A 7 -34.19 15.37 -20.68
CA GLU A 7 -34.99 15.20 -21.90
C GLU A 7 -34.05 15.15 -23.12
N GLY A 8 -34.41 14.34 -24.13
CA GLY A 8 -33.60 14.23 -25.33
C GLY A 8 -34.35 13.61 -26.51
N PHE A 9 -33.76 13.73 -27.69
CA PHE A 9 -34.27 13.10 -28.91
C PHE A 9 -33.34 11.96 -29.34
N LEU A 10 -33.89 10.76 -29.48
CA LEU A 10 -33.21 9.63 -30.10
C LEU A 10 -33.40 9.69 -31.60
N ARG A 11 -32.31 9.66 -32.36
CA ARG A 11 -32.36 9.59 -33.82
C ARG A 11 -32.54 8.15 -34.27
N GLY A 12 -33.68 7.84 -34.88
CA GLY A 12 -33.94 6.57 -35.56
C GLY A 12 -33.41 6.54 -36.99
N ALA A 13 -33.63 5.41 -37.67
CA ALA A 13 -33.41 5.31 -39.12
C ALA A 13 -34.40 6.25 -39.86
N ASN A 14 -33.99 6.75 -41.03
CA ASN A 14 -34.81 7.61 -41.91
C ASN A 14 -35.26 8.94 -41.29
N LEU A 15 -34.36 9.64 -40.57
CA LEU A 15 -34.61 10.99 -40.00
C LEU A 15 -35.76 11.05 -38.97
N GLN A 16 -36.22 9.90 -38.45
CA GLN A 16 -37.18 9.88 -37.36
C GLN A 16 -36.49 10.32 -36.06
N ALA A 17 -37.18 11.15 -35.28
CA ALA A 17 -36.74 11.58 -33.97
C ALA A 17 -37.80 11.19 -32.93
N THR A 18 -37.40 10.42 -31.92
CA THR A 18 -38.28 10.04 -30.81
C THR A 18 -37.90 10.87 -29.60
N PHE A 19 -38.85 11.60 -29.04
CA PHE A 19 -38.66 12.31 -27.79
C PHE A 19 -38.68 11.33 -26.60
N VAL A 20 -37.75 11.51 -25.67
CA VAL A 20 -37.64 10.75 -24.43
C VAL A 20 -37.46 11.75 -23.28
N ASP A 21 -38.38 11.74 -22.33
CA ASP A 21 -38.43 12.70 -21.21
C ASP A 21 -37.61 12.26 -19.98
N SER A 22 -37.13 11.02 -19.98
CA SER A 22 -36.55 10.35 -18.81
C SER A 22 -35.24 9.64 -19.18
N LEU A 23 -34.32 10.38 -19.82
CA LEU A 23 -33.04 9.85 -20.24
C LEU A 23 -32.07 9.80 -19.04
N PHE A 24 -31.79 8.58 -18.58
CA PHE A 24 -30.82 8.30 -17.53
C PHE A 24 -29.53 7.76 -18.15
N LEU A 25 -28.40 8.43 -17.93
CA LEU A 25 -27.06 8.07 -18.43
C LEU A 25 -26.96 7.99 -19.98
N SER A 26 -26.61 9.10 -20.61
CA SER A 26 -26.29 9.12 -22.06
C SER A 26 -24.91 8.52 -22.35
N PRO A 27 -24.61 8.07 -23.58
CA PRO A 27 -23.28 7.57 -23.95
C PRO A 27 -22.14 8.60 -23.75
N LYS A 28 -22.46 9.90 -23.70
CA LYS A 28 -21.49 10.98 -23.44
C LYS A 28 -21.36 11.32 -21.95
N THR A 29 -22.21 10.78 -21.09
CA THR A 29 -22.18 11.03 -19.65
C THR A 29 -21.03 10.24 -19.03
N LYS A 30 -19.96 10.94 -18.63
CA LYS A 30 -18.85 10.33 -17.90
C LYS A 30 -19.30 10.07 -16.44
N LEU A 31 -19.34 8.80 -16.05
CA LEU A 31 -19.55 8.40 -14.66
C LEU A 31 -18.26 8.63 -13.88
N TYR A 32 -18.27 9.62 -12.99
CA TYR A 32 -17.09 9.96 -12.19
C TYR A 32 -17.02 9.16 -10.89
N LYS A 33 -18.19 8.84 -10.28
CA LYS A 33 -18.33 8.13 -9.01
C LYS A 33 -19.63 7.33 -9.00
N ILE A 34 -19.62 6.10 -8.46
CA ILE A 34 -20.77 5.19 -8.37
C ILE A 34 -20.69 4.47 -7.02
N GLY A 35 -21.81 4.39 -6.30
CA GLY A 35 -21.98 3.49 -5.16
C GLY A 35 -23.08 2.48 -5.45
N LEU A 36 -22.79 1.19 -5.30
CA LEU A 36 -23.72 0.10 -5.49
C LEU A 36 -23.94 -0.60 -4.16
N PHE A 37 -25.20 -0.82 -3.78
CA PHE A 37 -25.59 -1.54 -2.58
C PHE A 37 -26.43 -2.75 -3.00
N VAL A 38 -25.97 -3.95 -2.66
CA VAL A 38 -26.61 -5.21 -3.04
C VAL A 38 -27.00 -5.97 -1.78
N ALA A 39 -28.27 -6.34 -1.67
CA ALA A 39 -28.73 -7.22 -0.59
C ALA A 39 -28.14 -8.63 -0.78
N GLU A 40 -27.52 -9.19 0.25
CA GLU A 40 -26.85 -10.49 0.19
C GLU A 40 -27.83 -11.69 0.24
N ALA A 41 -29.08 -11.44 0.62
CA ALA A 41 -30.13 -12.45 0.74
C ALA A 41 -31.42 -12.00 0.04
N ALA A 42 -32.32 -12.97 -0.21
CA ALA A 42 -33.65 -12.68 -0.74
C ALA A 42 -34.47 -11.86 0.28
N GLY A 43 -34.87 -10.65 -0.12
CA GLY A 43 -35.58 -9.70 0.73
C GLY A 43 -34.86 -8.35 0.81
N ILE A 44 -35.42 -7.42 1.58
CA ILE A 44 -34.80 -6.11 1.85
C ILE A 44 -34.35 -6.14 3.32
N PRO A 45 -33.09 -6.47 3.63
CA PRO A 45 -32.61 -6.49 5.01
C PRO A 45 -32.46 -5.05 5.54
N PRO A 46 -32.51 -4.86 6.87
CA PRO A 46 -32.30 -3.54 7.47
C PRO A 46 -30.85 -3.06 7.25
N MET A 47 -30.67 -1.85 6.73
CA MET A 47 -29.33 -1.27 6.52
C MET A 47 -28.68 -0.91 7.86
N PRO A 48 -27.37 -1.16 8.08
CA PRO A 48 -26.37 -1.67 7.12
C PRO A 48 -26.25 -3.20 7.03
N GLU A 49 -26.93 -3.97 7.87
CA GLU A 49 -26.76 -5.43 7.93
C GLU A 49 -27.31 -6.14 6.68
N GLY A 50 -26.55 -7.11 6.15
CA GLY A 50 -26.94 -7.88 4.96
C GLY A 50 -26.85 -7.13 3.63
N TRP A 51 -26.12 -6.01 3.61
CA TRP A 51 -25.83 -5.24 2.40
C TRP A 51 -24.34 -5.25 2.08
N ALA A 52 -24.00 -5.63 0.85
CA ALA A 52 -22.67 -5.46 0.29
C ALA A 52 -22.60 -4.13 -0.48
N ALA A 53 -21.61 -3.30 -0.15
CA ALA A 53 -21.38 -2.03 -0.84
C ALA A 53 -20.15 -2.11 -1.76
N THR A 54 -20.28 -1.63 -3.00
CA THR A 54 -19.17 -1.47 -3.94
C THR A 54 -19.10 -0.02 -4.43
N VAL A 55 -17.94 0.62 -4.29
CA VAL A 55 -17.73 1.99 -4.72
C VAL A 55 -16.74 2.04 -5.86
N TYR A 56 -17.14 2.68 -6.96
CA TYR A 56 -16.26 3.07 -8.04
C TYR A 56 -16.05 4.58 -8.00
N ASP A 57 -14.79 5.01 -8.09
CA ASP A 57 -14.45 6.42 -8.21
C ASP A 57 -13.26 6.56 -9.16
N SER A 58 -13.50 7.24 -10.28
CA SER A 58 -12.51 7.46 -11.34
C SER A 58 -11.27 8.23 -10.87
N GLN A 59 -11.35 8.97 -9.76
CA GLN A 59 -10.24 9.71 -9.16
C GLN A 59 -9.57 8.94 -8.00
N LEU A 60 -10.08 7.77 -7.64
CA LEU A 60 -9.59 6.98 -6.51
C LEU A 60 -8.36 6.17 -6.95
N THR A 61 -7.19 6.80 -6.86
CA THR A 61 -5.90 6.15 -7.08
C THR A 61 -5.40 5.53 -5.77
N SER A 62 -4.58 4.47 -5.86
CA SER A 62 -3.95 3.84 -4.68
C SER A 62 -3.07 4.81 -3.86
N ALA A 63 -2.68 5.94 -4.44
CA ALA A 63 -1.89 7.00 -3.79
C ALA A 63 -2.73 8.12 -3.16
N GLN A 64 -4.03 8.22 -3.46
CA GLN A 64 -4.91 9.33 -3.02
C GLN A 64 -6.12 8.86 -2.21
N ARG A 65 -6.11 7.62 -1.72
CA ARG A 65 -7.22 7.05 -0.93
C ARG A 65 -7.51 7.80 0.37
N ASP A 66 -6.56 8.55 0.90
CA ASP A 66 -6.65 9.03 2.29
C ASP A 66 -7.30 10.42 2.45
N GLY A 67 -7.35 11.25 1.40
CA GLY A 67 -7.83 12.64 1.50
C GLY A 67 -9.11 12.95 0.73
N ALA A 68 -9.05 12.87 -0.61
CA ALA A 68 -10.14 13.31 -1.48
C ALA A 68 -11.21 12.23 -1.74
N ALA A 69 -10.82 10.95 -1.66
CA ALA A 69 -11.73 9.82 -1.77
C ALA A 69 -12.65 9.70 -0.55
N THR A 70 -12.18 10.11 0.64
CA THR A 70 -12.85 9.95 1.95
C THR A 70 -14.20 10.64 2.02
N TYR A 71 -14.34 11.84 1.45
CA TYR A 71 -15.62 12.54 1.49
C TYR A 71 -16.72 11.75 0.77
N PHE A 72 -16.45 11.18 -0.41
CA PHE A 72 -17.49 10.50 -1.18
C PHE A 72 -17.92 9.18 -0.53
N HIS A 73 -16.97 8.30 -0.17
CA HIS A 73 -17.36 6.99 0.39
C HIS A 73 -17.74 7.08 1.88
N SER A 74 -17.01 7.84 2.71
CA SER A 74 -17.26 7.90 4.16
C SER A 74 -18.30 8.96 4.52
N VAL A 75 -18.12 10.22 4.11
CA VAL A 75 -19.02 11.32 4.53
C VAL A 75 -20.36 11.30 3.79
N PHE A 76 -20.34 11.06 2.48
CA PHE A 76 -21.55 11.09 1.64
C PHE A 76 -22.29 9.74 1.61
N LEU A 77 -21.60 8.63 1.38
CA LEU A 77 -22.23 7.30 1.35
C LEU A 77 -22.33 6.62 2.73
N GLY A 78 -21.68 7.15 3.77
CA GLY A 78 -21.71 6.54 5.11
C GLY A 78 -20.99 5.19 5.18
N LEU A 79 -20.07 4.91 4.25
CA LEU A 79 -19.35 3.65 4.16
C LEU A 79 -18.03 3.72 4.93
N ASP A 80 -17.78 2.70 5.74
CA ASP A 80 -16.45 2.43 6.24
C ASP A 80 -15.71 1.50 5.27
N ILE A 81 -14.42 1.78 5.06
CA ILE A 81 -13.56 0.86 4.34
C ILE A 81 -13.37 -0.37 5.24
N PRO A 82 -13.73 -1.59 4.78
CA PRO A 82 -13.52 -2.79 5.57
C PRO A 82 -12.05 -2.88 5.99
N GLU A 83 -11.80 -3.08 7.28
CA GLU A 83 -10.46 -3.29 7.79
C GLU A 83 -9.87 -4.57 7.19
N ASN A 84 -9.21 -4.46 6.04
CA ASN A 84 -8.57 -5.60 5.40
C ASN A 84 -7.17 -5.80 5.99
N ASN A 85 -6.89 -7.03 6.42
CA ASN A 85 -5.57 -7.48 6.86
C ASN A 85 -4.46 -7.09 5.86
N ALA A 86 -4.71 -7.17 4.55
CA ALA A 86 -3.74 -6.77 3.53
C ALA A 86 -3.29 -5.31 3.66
N GLN A 87 -4.24 -4.40 3.91
CA GLN A 87 -3.96 -2.97 4.11
C GLN A 87 -3.24 -2.74 5.44
N ARG A 88 -3.63 -3.45 6.51
CA ARG A 88 -2.94 -3.35 7.81
C ARG A 88 -1.50 -3.83 7.72
N VAL A 89 -1.22 -4.91 6.99
CA VAL A 89 0.13 -5.41 6.78
C VAL A 89 0.96 -4.44 5.93
N LYS A 90 0.35 -3.82 4.91
CA LYS A 90 0.99 -2.73 4.15
C LYS A 90 1.37 -1.54 5.03
N GLN A 91 0.47 -1.09 5.91
CA GLN A 91 0.74 -0.02 6.86
C GLN A 91 1.84 -0.40 7.85
N PHE A 92 1.82 -1.63 8.39
CA PHE A 92 2.88 -2.15 9.24
C PHE A 92 4.24 -2.08 8.54
N TRP A 93 4.30 -2.58 7.31
CA TRP A 93 5.51 -2.58 6.50
C TRP A 93 6.01 -1.15 6.26
N GLN A 94 5.16 -0.22 5.83
CA GLN A 94 5.55 1.18 5.59
C GLN A 94 6.07 1.85 6.88
N LYS A 95 5.28 1.85 7.95
CA LYS A 95 5.62 2.51 9.21
C LYS A 95 6.88 1.95 9.86
N THR A 96 7.10 0.64 9.74
CA THR A 96 8.32 0.00 10.22
C THR A 96 9.54 0.39 9.38
N ARG A 97 9.39 0.53 8.06
CA ARG A 97 10.49 1.05 7.21
C ARG A 97 10.82 2.50 7.53
N ASP A 98 9.81 3.32 7.79
CA ASP A 98 10.00 4.72 8.16
C ASP A 98 10.76 4.84 9.48
N TYR A 99 10.45 3.97 10.44
CA TYR A 99 11.25 3.82 11.67
C TYR A 99 12.70 3.40 11.37
N ILE A 100 12.91 2.31 10.61
CA ILE A 100 14.27 1.82 10.29
C ILE A 100 15.11 2.91 9.58
N ASN A 101 14.50 3.77 8.78
CA ASN A 101 15.18 4.88 8.11
C ASN A 101 15.58 6.00 9.08
N SER A 102 14.77 6.28 10.09
CA SER A 102 14.99 7.36 11.05
C SER A 102 15.77 6.92 12.29
N ALA A 103 15.87 5.61 12.55
CA ALA A 103 16.58 5.05 13.68
C ALA A 103 18.08 5.43 13.65
N PRO A 104 18.67 5.76 14.82
CA PRO A 104 20.07 6.16 14.96
C PRO A 104 21.02 4.95 14.90
N VAL A 105 21.02 4.25 13.76
CA VAL A 105 21.85 3.06 13.50
C VAL A 105 22.78 3.30 12.31
N ASP A 106 23.91 2.59 12.29
CA ASP A 106 24.82 2.61 11.14
C ASP A 106 24.19 1.94 9.90
N GLN A 107 24.90 2.01 8.77
CA GLN A 107 24.39 1.51 7.49
C GLN A 107 24.23 -0.02 7.48
N GLU A 108 25.18 -0.75 8.04
CA GLU A 108 25.16 -2.21 8.10
C GLU A 108 23.96 -2.69 8.94
N ARG A 109 23.78 -2.12 10.13
CA ARG A 109 22.65 -2.44 10.98
C ARG A 109 21.32 -2.08 10.35
N ARG A 110 21.24 -0.96 9.64
CA ARG A 110 20.03 -0.60 8.88
C ARG A 110 19.69 -1.65 7.83
N VAL A 111 20.70 -2.15 7.10
CA VAL A 111 20.56 -3.23 6.11
C VAL A 111 20.02 -4.50 6.77
N ASP A 112 20.50 -4.84 7.96
CA ASP A 112 20.03 -6.00 8.75
C ASP A 112 18.61 -5.87 9.28
N LEU A 113 18.21 -4.67 9.71
CA LEU A 113 16.82 -4.42 10.13
C LEU A 113 15.85 -4.58 8.94
N TYR A 114 16.25 -4.15 7.75
CA TYR A 114 15.49 -4.41 6.53
C TYR A 114 15.40 -5.90 6.19
N ASN A 115 16.49 -6.67 6.37
CA ASN A 115 16.51 -8.12 6.21
C ASN A 115 15.59 -8.82 7.23
N SER A 116 15.57 -8.30 8.45
CA SER A 116 14.74 -8.79 9.55
C SER A 116 13.26 -8.54 9.27
N LEU A 117 12.89 -7.34 8.82
CA LEU A 117 11.52 -7.03 8.38
C LEU A 117 11.07 -7.93 7.22
N TYR A 118 11.94 -8.16 6.25
CA TYR A 118 11.67 -9.09 5.16
C TYR A 118 11.44 -10.51 5.67
N SER A 119 12.33 -11.00 6.54
CA SER A 119 12.24 -12.35 7.10
C SER A 119 10.95 -12.50 7.92
N TYR A 120 10.62 -11.53 8.75
CA TYR A 120 9.38 -11.51 9.52
C TYR A 120 8.13 -11.52 8.64
N LEU A 121 8.14 -10.79 7.52
CA LEU A 121 6.98 -10.73 6.62
C LEU A 121 6.87 -11.90 5.65
N LYS A 122 7.97 -12.44 5.13
CA LYS A 122 7.90 -13.43 4.03
C LYS A 122 8.42 -14.82 4.38
N VAL A 123 9.39 -14.93 5.29
CA VAL A 123 10.00 -16.21 5.66
C VAL A 123 9.25 -16.84 6.84
N ASP A 124 8.93 -16.03 7.85
CA ASP A 124 8.20 -16.46 9.03
C ASP A 124 6.79 -16.95 8.67
N GLN A 125 6.43 -18.16 9.10
CA GLN A 125 5.14 -18.80 8.80
C GLN A 125 4.02 -18.45 9.81
N THR A 126 4.32 -17.63 10.81
CA THR A 126 3.32 -17.18 11.79
C THR A 126 2.18 -16.45 11.05
N PRO A 127 0.91 -16.85 11.23
CA PRO A 127 -0.23 -16.29 10.48
C PRO A 127 -0.64 -14.90 10.95
N THR A 128 0.11 -14.30 11.88
CA THR A 128 -0.19 -12.98 12.45
C THR A 128 1.05 -12.11 12.49
N ILE A 129 0.82 -10.79 12.47
CA ILE A 129 1.83 -9.75 12.66
C ILE A 129 1.51 -8.98 13.94
N GLN A 130 2.54 -8.71 14.73
CA GLN A 130 2.46 -7.97 15.99
C GLN A 130 3.68 -7.05 16.15
N VAL A 131 3.43 -5.80 16.51
CA VAL A 131 4.48 -4.79 16.77
C VAL A 131 5.46 -5.28 17.84
N GLY A 132 4.92 -5.75 18.98
CA GLY A 132 5.74 -6.24 20.09
C GLY A 132 6.63 -7.41 19.67
N GLN A 133 6.07 -8.39 18.95
CA GLN A 133 6.82 -9.55 18.49
C GLN A 133 7.96 -9.18 17.54
N PHE A 134 7.74 -8.23 16.62
CA PHE A 134 8.81 -7.74 15.75
C PHE A 134 9.91 -7.03 16.57
N ALA A 135 9.51 -6.15 17.49
CA ALA A 135 10.43 -5.42 18.35
C ALA A 135 11.33 -6.38 19.15
N ASP A 136 10.72 -7.33 19.86
CA ASP A 136 11.44 -8.23 20.76
C ASP A 136 12.39 -9.20 20.04
N ARG A 137 12.08 -9.56 18.79
CA ARG A 137 12.87 -10.53 18.03
C ARG A 137 13.99 -9.90 17.21
N PHE A 138 13.81 -8.67 16.74
CA PHE A 138 14.69 -8.09 15.72
C PHE A 138 15.30 -6.74 16.10
N LEU A 139 14.82 -6.09 17.17
CA LEU A 139 15.39 -4.84 17.66
C LEU A 139 16.20 -5.07 18.93
N GLU A 140 17.29 -4.31 19.05
CA GLU A 140 18.06 -4.22 20.29
C GLU A 140 17.22 -3.58 21.40
N PRO A 141 17.45 -3.92 22.68
CA PRO A 141 16.66 -3.43 23.80
C PRO A 141 16.42 -1.91 23.78
N GLU A 142 17.44 -1.13 23.41
CA GLU A 142 17.40 0.33 23.37
C GLU A 142 16.43 0.86 22.30
N LEU A 143 16.21 0.10 21.22
CA LEU A 143 15.35 0.50 20.09
C LEU A 143 13.92 -0.04 20.20
N ARG A 144 13.64 -0.95 21.14
CA ARG A 144 12.32 -1.61 21.23
C ARG A 144 11.22 -0.64 21.64
N ASP A 145 11.48 0.14 22.68
CA ASP A 145 10.47 1.05 23.22
C ASP A 145 10.26 2.23 22.28
N GLU A 146 11.33 2.78 21.69
CA GLU A 146 11.23 3.82 20.65
C GLU A 146 10.40 3.35 19.44
N TYR A 147 10.60 2.10 18.98
CA TYR A 147 9.80 1.53 17.91
C TYR A 147 8.32 1.36 18.28
N ARG A 148 8.03 0.87 19.49
CA ARG A 148 6.65 0.73 19.98
C ARG A 148 5.96 2.08 20.07
N GLU A 149 6.66 3.09 20.58
CA GLU A 149 6.18 4.47 20.66
C GLU A 149 5.98 5.08 19.27
N HIS A 150 6.89 4.83 18.32
CA HIS A 150 6.72 5.21 16.92
C HIS A 150 5.43 4.63 16.34
N MET A 151 5.23 3.32 16.47
CA MET A 151 4.03 2.65 15.96
C MET A 151 2.74 3.15 16.64
N ALA A 152 2.80 3.46 17.94
CA ALA A 152 1.68 4.04 18.67
C ALA A 152 1.35 5.48 18.23
N ARG A 153 2.36 6.34 18.05
CA ARG A 153 2.19 7.70 17.51
C ARG A 153 1.58 7.68 16.11
N GLU A 154 2.01 6.72 15.31
CA GLU A 154 1.50 6.42 13.97
C GLU A 154 0.11 5.75 13.96
N ARG A 155 -0.52 5.60 15.13
CA ARG A 155 -1.86 4.99 15.34
C ARG A 155 -1.99 3.57 14.79
N PHE A 156 -0.89 2.82 14.77
CA PHE A 156 -0.91 1.42 14.37
C PHE A 156 -1.39 0.54 15.56
N PRO A 157 -2.28 -0.44 15.34
CA PRO A 157 -2.80 -1.28 16.41
C PRO A 157 -1.70 -2.11 17.10
N ILE A 158 -1.76 -2.20 18.43
CA ILE A 158 -0.85 -3.03 19.23
C ILE A 158 -1.27 -4.51 19.19
N ARG A 159 -2.55 -4.80 18.90
CA ARG A 159 -3.08 -6.17 18.78
C ARG A 159 -2.51 -6.90 17.56
N ALA A 160 -2.59 -8.23 17.61
CA ALA A 160 -2.30 -9.08 16.47
C ALA A 160 -3.22 -8.77 15.29
N ILE A 161 -2.63 -8.73 14.09
CA ILE A 161 -3.36 -8.64 12.83
C ILE A 161 -3.11 -9.90 12.00
N GLY A 162 -4.07 -10.29 11.17
CA GLY A 162 -3.89 -11.40 10.24
C GLY A 162 -2.82 -11.06 9.20
N LYS A 163 -1.99 -12.03 8.86
CA LYS A 163 -0.92 -11.86 7.88
C LYS A 163 -1.44 -12.09 6.46
N ASP A 164 -1.66 -11.00 5.74
CA ASP A 164 -2.00 -11.00 4.31
C ASP A 164 -1.02 -10.08 3.56
N LEU A 165 -0.26 -10.66 2.63
CA LEU A 165 0.81 -9.96 1.90
C LEU A 165 0.37 -9.46 0.52
N SER A 166 -0.88 -9.67 0.11
CA SER A 166 -1.37 -9.39 -1.25
C SER A 166 -1.06 -7.97 -1.74
N GLU A 167 -1.14 -6.97 -0.85
CA GLU A 167 -0.85 -5.56 -1.15
C GLU A 167 0.64 -5.20 -1.21
N ILE A 168 1.52 -6.05 -0.69
CA ILE A 168 2.97 -5.80 -0.65
C ILE A 168 3.81 -6.87 -1.36
N ALA A 169 3.18 -7.90 -1.93
CA ALA A 169 3.87 -9.01 -2.58
C ALA A 169 4.89 -8.55 -3.65
N GLY A 170 4.52 -7.56 -4.46
CA GLY A 170 5.42 -6.96 -5.46
C GLY A 170 6.62 -6.24 -4.82
N SER A 171 6.39 -5.53 -3.71
CA SER A 171 7.44 -4.82 -2.96
C SER A 171 8.41 -5.77 -2.24
N LEU A 172 7.94 -6.97 -1.87
CA LEU A 172 8.76 -8.03 -1.27
C LEU A 172 9.46 -8.91 -2.33
N ARG A 173 9.25 -8.67 -3.62
CA ARG A 173 9.89 -9.46 -4.69
C ARG A 173 11.31 -8.99 -4.99
N LEU A 174 11.53 -7.68 -5.01
CA LEU A 174 12.81 -7.07 -5.34
C LEU A 174 13.19 -6.07 -4.26
N ARG A 175 14.38 -6.26 -3.70
CA ARG A 175 15.01 -5.25 -2.86
C ARG A 175 15.73 -4.25 -3.76
N ARG A 176 15.73 -2.98 -3.35
CA ARG A 176 16.34 -1.89 -4.09
C ARG A 176 17.11 -0.97 -3.15
N PHE A 177 18.39 -0.79 -3.42
CA PHE A 177 19.20 0.30 -2.89
C PHE A 177 19.18 1.46 -3.88
N ARG A 178 19.02 2.68 -3.38
CA ARG A 178 19.04 3.89 -4.20
C ARG A 178 20.16 4.78 -3.69
N PHE A 179 20.90 5.34 -4.64
CA PHE A 179 22.01 6.24 -4.42
C PHE A 179 21.70 7.58 -5.10
N PRO A 180 22.49 8.63 -4.82
CA PRO A 180 22.41 9.88 -5.58
C PRO A 180 22.52 9.66 -7.09
N ASN A 181 22.05 10.63 -7.87
CA ASN A 181 22.12 10.62 -9.34
C ASN A 181 21.41 9.43 -10.01
N SER A 182 20.32 8.95 -9.41
CA SER A 182 19.46 7.88 -9.96
C SER A 182 20.16 6.53 -10.11
N ILE A 183 21.31 6.32 -9.45
CA ILE A 183 21.98 5.03 -9.40
C ILE A 183 21.17 4.10 -8.48
N GLN A 184 20.93 2.87 -8.94
CA GLN A 184 20.20 1.87 -8.17
C GLN A 184 20.82 0.48 -8.33
N LEU A 185 20.84 -0.27 -7.24
CA LEU A 185 21.10 -1.70 -7.23
C LEU A 185 19.83 -2.43 -6.79
N SER A 186 19.37 -3.40 -7.57
CA SER A 186 18.18 -4.18 -7.20
C SER A 186 18.31 -5.64 -7.54
N GLY A 187 17.68 -6.50 -6.74
CA GLY A 187 17.69 -7.95 -6.93
C GLY A 187 16.78 -8.65 -5.92
N PRO A 188 16.60 -9.98 -6.06
CA PRO A 188 15.93 -10.79 -5.06
C PRO A 188 16.57 -10.60 -3.68
N PRO A 189 15.78 -10.47 -2.59
CA PRO A 189 16.32 -10.25 -1.24
C PRO A 189 17.36 -11.28 -0.80
N GLU A 190 17.15 -12.56 -1.16
CA GLU A 190 18.07 -13.66 -0.88
C GLU A 190 19.41 -13.47 -1.60
N ALA A 191 19.36 -13.18 -2.91
CA ALA A 191 20.56 -12.93 -3.71
C ALA A 191 21.34 -11.70 -3.21
N ILE A 192 20.63 -10.63 -2.83
CA ILE A 192 21.29 -9.46 -2.22
C ILE A 192 21.97 -9.84 -0.91
N ARG A 193 21.29 -10.59 -0.04
CA ARG A 193 21.87 -11.01 1.24
C ARG A 193 23.12 -11.88 1.07
N GLU A 194 23.12 -12.76 0.07
CA GLU A 194 24.21 -13.71 -0.13
C GLU A 194 25.40 -13.13 -0.89
N LEU A 195 25.16 -12.22 -1.84
CA LEU A 195 26.16 -11.77 -2.81
C LEU A 195 26.54 -10.29 -2.69
N VAL A 196 25.81 -9.50 -1.92
CA VAL A 196 26.04 -8.04 -1.84
C VAL A 196 26.43 -7.65 -0.42
N ASP A 197 27.66 -7.16 -0.29
CA ASP A 197 28.14 -6.57 0.95
C ASP A 197 28.08 -5.04 0.83
N VAL A 198 27.56 -4.37 1.86
CA VAL A 198 27.39 -2.91 1.90
C VAL A 198 28.13 -2.39 3.12
N SER A 199 29.15 -1.57 2.90
CA SER A 199 29.95 -0.96 3.96
C SER A 199 30.05 0.54 3.77
N GLU A 200 30.27 1.25 4.87
CA GLU A 200 30.58 2.66 4.82
C GLU A 200 32.10 2.87 4.78
N VAL A 201 32.56 3.80 3.96
CA VAL A 201 33.98 4.11 3.79
C VAL A 201 34.20 5.62 3.76
N GLU A 202 35.41 6.06 4.12
CA GLU A 202 35.83 7.45 3.96
C GLU A 202 36.19 7.70 2.49
N GLY A 203 35.59 8.72 1.91
CA GLY A 203 35.87 9.18 0.56
C GLY A 203 37.13 10.02 0.48
N ASP A 204 37.67 10.16 -0.72
CA ASP A 204 38.87 10.96 -0.96
C ASP A 204 38.67 12.47 -0.65
N ASP A 205 37.41 12.91 -0.60
CA ASP A 205 36.98 14.25 -0.24
C ASP A 205 36.70 14.43 1.27
N GLY A 206 36.96 13.40 2.09
CA GLY A 206 36.61 13.35 3.51
C GLY A 206 35.11 13.18 3.77
N ALA A 207 34.30 12.94 2.73
CA ALA A 207 32.89 12.62 2.89
C ALA A 207 32.69 11.13 3.19
N ARG A 208 31.53 10.77 3.75
CA ARG A 208 31.15 9.36 3.96
C ARG A 208 30.58 8.79 2.67
N TRP A 209 31.18 7.74 2.13
CA TRP A 209 30.73 7.03 0.94
C TRP A 209 30.16 5.66 1.31
N THR A 210 29.29 5.12 0.46
CA THR A 210 28.87 3.71 0.54
C THR A 210 29.67 2.90 -0.47
N GLN A 211 30.41 1.90 0.00
CA GLN A 211 31.00 0.88 -0.84
C GLN A 211 30.03 -0.32 -0.96
N ILE A 212 29.82 -0.77 -2.19
CA ILE A 212 29.06 -1.98 -2.47
C ILE A 212 29.98 -2.99 -3.13
N THR A 213 30.11 -4.17 -2.53
CA THR A 213 30.83 -5.29 -3.10
C THR A 213 29.82 -6.32 -3.59
N VAL A 214 29.81 -6.60 -4.89
CA VAL A 214 28.99 -7.68 -5.46
C VAL A 214 29.90 -8.87 -5.75
N ARG A 215 29.69 -9.98 -5.05
CA ARG A 215 30.42 -11.25 -5.21
C ARG A 215 29.92 -11.99 -6.45
N GLY A 216 30.29 -11.49 -7.62
CA GLY A 216 29.93 -12.09 -8.91
C GLY A 216 30.54 -11.35 -10.09
N MET A 217 30.60 -12.02 -11.24
CA MET A 217 31.00 -11.40 -12.51
C MET A 217 29.80 -10.77 -13.20
N ILE A 218 30.03 -9.70 -13.96
CA ILE A 218 29.00 -9.09 -14.82
C ILE A 218 28.57 -10.12 -15.87
N GLN A 219 27.25 -10.32 -16.00
CA GLN A 219 26.68 -11.30 -16.93
C GLN A 219 26.27 -10.65 -18.28
N SER A 220 25.83 -9.39 -18.25
CA SER A 220 25.44 -8.64 -19.44
C SER A 220 25.46 -7.13 -19.16
N GLN A 221 25.60 -6.33 -20.20
CA GLN A 221 25.47 -4.86 -20.17
C GLN A 221 24.75 -4.44 -21.46
N ASP A 222 23.62 -3.74 -21.31
CA ASP A 222 22.83 -3.17 -22.41
C ASP A 222 23.14 -1.67 -22.59
#